data_AF-A0A6I9R5K1-F1
#
_entry.id   AF-A0A6I9R5K1-F1
#
_cell.length_a   1.000
_cell.length_b   1.000
_cell.length_c   1.000
_cell.angle_alpha   90.00
_cell.angle_beta   90.00
_cell.angle_gamma   90.00
#
_symmetry.space_group_name_H-M   'P 1'
#
loop_
_entity.id
_entity.type
_entity.pdbx_description
1 polymer ?
#
loop_
_entity_poly.entity_id
_entity_poly.type
_entity_poly.pdbx_seq_one_letter_code
_entity_poly.pdbx_strand_id
1 'polypeptide(L)'
;MQRWCSKLGRHILSSSCSALRPIPPRRLEPVAFPANTPILKPLSGDPSPGTLRPQLLGLGFFPPSLLLGAMQARHYAAKERSRAPITPATSKVKKYKLKAFSSFKFRFRTMNDGKIRRWRAGKRHNAHLKSKKAKRRLRKPEVVHAAYAKVIKKLNFCG
;
A
#
# COMPACT_ATOMS: atom_id res chain seq x y z
N MET A 1 -17.21 27.94 53.50
CA MET A 1 -16.19 28.57 54.38
C MET A 1 -14.97 27.66 54.30
N GLN A 2 -13.74 28.05 53.95
CA GLN A 2 -13.04 29.33 53.95
C GLN A 2 -12.13 29.40 52.72
N ARG A 3 -12.03 30.59 52.14
CA ARG A 3 -11.10 30.94 51.05
C ARG A 3 -9.82 31.45 51.70
N TRP A 4 -8.66 30.92 51.32
CA TRP A 4 -7.39 31.55 51.69
C TRP A 4 -6.86 32.35 50.50
N CYS A 5 -6.98 33.66 50.61
CA CYS A 5 -6.27 34.61 49.79
C CYS A 5 -4.97 34.97 50.51
N SER A 6 -3.84 34.94 49.80
CA SER A 6 -2.63 35.69 50.16
C SER A 6 -2.03 36.33 48.90
N LYS A 7 -2.36 37.61 48.73
CA LYS A 7 -1.50 38.73 48.27
C LYS A 7 -0.07 38.59 48.85
N LEU A 8 1.05 39.04 48.30
CA LEU A 8 1.49 39.98 47.26
C LEU A 8 2.96 39.62 46.95
N GLY A 9 3.48 39.98 45.78
CA GLY A 9 4.93 39.93 45.55
C GLY A 9 5.29 40.17 44.09
N ARG A 10 5.19 41.43 43.64
CA ARG A 10 5.80 41.86 42.39
C ARG A 10 7.29 42.08 42.65
N HIS A 11 8.15 41.30 42.00
CA HIS A 11 9.55 41.66 41.80
C HIS A 11 9.83 41.70 40.31
N ILE A 12 9.93 42.93 39.80
CA ILE A 12 10.53 43.22 38.50
C ILE A 12 12.04 43.16 38.74
N LEU A 13 12.68 42.10 38.27
CA LEU A 13 14.13 42.08 38.13
C LEU A 13 14.44 42.13 36.64
N SER A 14 14.88 43.32 36.25
CA SER A 14 15.63 43.60 35.04
C SER A 14 17.00 42.95 35.17
N SER A 15 17.38 42.09 34.23
CA SER A 15 18.77 41.67 34.06
C SER A 15 19.15 41.69 32.59
N SER A 16 20.16 42.48 32.32
CA SER A 16 20.77 42.80 31.04
C SER A 16 21.48 41.60 30.41
N CYS A 17 21.38 41.55 29.08
CA CYS A 17 22.25 40.93 28.07
C CYS A 17 23.34 39.94 28.51
N SER A 18 23.26 38.72 27.96
CA SER A 18 24.40 38.07 27.33
C SER A 18 23.91 37.17 26.20
N ALA A 19 24.20 37.59 24.97
CA ALA A 19 23.89 36.87 23.74
C ALA A 19 24.77 35.62 23.64
N LEU A 20 24.19 34.44 23.92
CA LEU A 20 24.78 33.17 23.54
C LEU A 20 24.32 32.79 22.14
N ARG A 21 25.31 32.69 21.26
CA ARG A 21 25.21 32.46 19.81
C ARG A 21 24.43 31.17 19.50
N PRO A 22 23.57 31.16 18.46
CA PRO A 22 22.94 29.93 17.99
C PRO A 22 23.98 29.03 17.29
N ILE A 23 24.10 27.80 17.76
CA ILE A 23 24.86 26.72 17.12
C ILE A 23 24.14 26.36 15.80
N PRO A 24 24.83 26.31 14.65
CA PRO A 24 24.19 25.94 13.39
C PRO A 24 23.78 24.46 13.39
N PRO A 25 22.66 24.09 12.75
CA PRO A 25 22.23 22.70 12.66
C PRO A 25 23.21 21.90 11.79
N ARG A 26 23.74 20.81 12.33
CA ARG A 26 24.45 19.78 11.57
C ARG A 26 23.52 19.23 10.49
N ARG A 27 23.85 19.48 9.22
CA ARG A 27 23.23 18.83 8.06
C ARG A 27 23.54 17.34 8.13
N LEU A 28 22.49 16.51 8.17
CA LEU A 28 22.61 15.08 7.89
C LEU A 28 22.34 14.91 6.39
N GLU A 29 23.38 14.50 5.67
CA GLU A 29 23.29 14.19 4.24
C GLU A 29 22.31 13.03 4.00
N PRO A 30 21.43 13.11 2.99
CA PRO A 30 20.59 11.99 2.59
C PRO A 30 21.46 10.90 1.95
N VAL A 31 21.58 9.75 2.63
CA VAL A 31 22.07 8.53 1.98
C VAL A 31 21.03 8.07 0.97
N ALA A 32 21.37 8.18 -0.32
CA ALA A 32 20.57 7.67 -1.41
C ALA A 32 20.49 6.14 -1.32
N PHE A 33 19.27 5.60 -1.21
CA PHE A 33 19.02 4.18 -1.43
C PHE A 33 18.88 3.95 -2.93
N PRO A 34 19.68 3.05 -3.56
CA PRO A 34 19.44 2.68 -4.94
C PRO A 34 18.16 1.86 -5.02
N ALA A 35 17.08 2.49 -5.48
CA ALA A 35 16.02 1.81 -6.20
C ALA A 35 16.61 1.34 -7.53
N ASN A 36 16.44 0.06 -7.89
CA ASN A 36 16.24 -0.45 -9.27
C ASN A 36 16.45 -1.97 -9.34
N THR A 37 15.38 -2.74 -9.48
CA THR A 37 15.39 -3.99 -10.27
C THR A 37 14.02 -4.22 -10.94
N PRO A 38 13.88 -3.96 -12.24
CA PRO A 38 12.82 -4.56 -13.02
C PRO A 38 13.30 -5.93 -13.53
N ILE A 39 12.74 -7.01 -12.98
CA ILE A 39 12.86 -8.35 -13.57
C ILE A 39 11.87 -8.41 -14.75
N LEU A 40 12.38 -8.20 -15.95
CA LEU A 40 11.74 -8.59 -17.20
C LEU A 40 12.76 -9.37 -18.01
N LYS A 41 12.48 -10.65 -18.27
CA LYS A 41 13.15 -11.46 -19.30
C LYS A 41 12.07 -11.91 -20.28
N PRO A 42 12.10 -11.51 -21.56
CA PRO A 42 11.55 -12.29 -22.64
C PRO A 42 12.69 -13.07 -23.31
N LEU A 43 12.59 -14.41 -23.30
CA LEU A 43 13.42 -15.27 -24.14
C LEU A 43 12.68 -15.41 -25.48
N SER A 44 13.07 -14.60 -26.45
CA SER A 44 12.71 -14.78 -27.85
C SER A 44 13.49 -15.97 -28.40
N GLY A 45 12.78 -16.97 -28.92
CA GLY A 45 13.37 -18.08 -29.65
C GLY A 45 12.85 -18.09 -31.08
N ASP A 46 13.68 -17.65 -32.02
CA ASP A 46 13.53 -17.92 -33.46
C ASP A 46 14.19 -19.27 -33.77
N PRO A 47 13.60 -20.11 -34.64
CA PRO A 47 14.33 -21.15 -35.34
C PRO A 47 14.55 -20.77 -36.82
N SER A 48 15.82 -20.64 -37.22
CA SER A 48 16.23 -20.67 -38.64
C SER A 48 16.15 -22.10 -39.22
N PRO A 49 15.85 -22.26 -40.52
CA PRO A 49 15.79 -23.55 -41.18
C PRO A 49 17.14 -23.98 -41.77
N GLY A 50 17.49 -25.25 -41.64
CA GLY A 50 18.71 -25.84 -42.20
C GLY A 50 18.43 -27.22 -42.80
N THR A 51 18.27 -27.25 -44.11
CA THR A 51 18.25 -28.43 -44.97
C THR A 51 19.64 -29.10 -45.00
N LEU A 52 19.71 -30.45 -45.02
CA LEU A 52 20.41 -31.28 -46.02
C LEU A 52 20.51 -32.77 -45.60
N ARG A 53 20.29 -33.62 -46.60
CA ARG A 53 20.34 -35.10 -46.70
C ARG A 53 21.76 -35.66 -46.39
N PRO A 54 22.02 -36.99 -46.26
CA PRO A 54 21.81 -37.97 -47.35
C PRO A 54 21.30 -39.36 -46.94
N GLN A 55 20.97 -40.12 -47.98
CA GLN A 55 20.38 -41.45 -47.98
C GLN A 55 21.38 -42.57 -47.67
N LEU A 56 20.85 -43.72 -47.25
CA LEU A 56 21.46 -45.03 -47.46
C LEU A 56 20.39 -46.00 -47.99
N LEU A 57 20.68 -46.54 -49.17
CA LEU A 57 20.00 -47.68 -49.78
C LEU A 57 20.39 -48.95 -49.02
N GLY A 58 19.43 -49.79 -48.69
CA GLY A 58 19.69 -51.11 -48.12
C GLY A 58 18.44 -51.97 -48.22
N LEU A 59 18.44 -52.89 -49.19
CA LEU A 59 17.46 -53.97 -49.27
C LEU A 59 17.57 -54.84 -48.01
N GLY A 60 16.44 -55.10 -47.35
CA GLY A 60 16.33 -56.04 -46.24
C GLY A 60 14.87 -56.39 -46.00
N PHE A 61 14.52 -57.64 -46.28
CA PHE A 61 13.20 -58.24 -46.09
C PHE A 61 12.88 -58.48 -44.60
N PHE A 62 11.62 -58.90 -44.34
CA PHE A 62 11.05 -59.60 -43.16
C PHE A 62 10.12 -58.78 -42.24
N PRO A 63 9.12 -59.42 -41.57
CA PRO A 63 7.90 -60.02 -42.15
C PRO A 63 6.64 -59.61 -41.31
N PRO A 64 5.42 -60.12 -41.60
CA PRO A 64 4.15 -59.59 -41.10
C PRO A 64 3.75 -60.24 -39.78
N SER A 65 2.96 -59.53 -38.96
CA SER A 65 1.79 -60.04 -38.24
C SER A 65 1.44 -59.18 -37.01
N LEU A 66 0.13 -58.95 -36.85
CA LEU A 66 -0.57 -58.63 -35.61
C LEU A 66 -0.23 -57.27 -34.95
N LEU A 67 -1.23 -56.39 -34.86
CA LEU A 67 -1.78 -55.97 -33.57
C LEU A 67 -3.00 -55.06 -33.78
N LEU A 68 -4.15 -55.67 -33.49
CA LEU A 68 -5.43 -55.03 -33.26
C LEU A 68 -5.28 -53.99 -32.14
N GLY A 69 -5.34 -52.71 -32.50
CA GLY A 69 -5.37 -51.60 -31.56
C GLY A 69 -6.59 -50.74 -31.82
N ALA A 70 -7.80 -51.26 -31.53
CA ALA A 70 -8.99 -50.43 -31.49
C ALA A 70 -8.87 -49.47 -30.28
N MET A 71 -8.16 -48.36 -30.48
CA MET A 71 -8.09 -47.28 -29.52
C MET A 71 -9.47 -46.64 -29.43
N GLN A 72 -10.28 -47.05 -28.45
CA GLN A 72 -11.51 -46.34 -28.11
C GLN A 72 -11.13 -44.97 -27.53
N ALA A 73 -11.21 -43.94 -28.37
CA ALA A 73 -11.05 -42.55 -27.97
C ALA A 73 -12.20 -42.16 -27.04
N ARG A 74 -11.91 -42.06 -25.73
CA ARG A 74 -12.87 -41.50 -24.77
C ARG A 74 -12.85 -39.98 -24.90
N HIS A 75 -13.83 -39.43 -25.61
CA HIS A 75 -14.05 -37.99 -25.64
C HIS A 75 -14.60 -37.52 -24.29
N TYR A 76 -13.73 -37.02 -23.41
CA TYR A 76 -14.17 -36.24 -22.26
C TYR A 76 -14.61 -34.87 -22.74
N ALA A 77 -15.91 -34.56 -22.59
CA ALA A 77 -16.41 -33.21 -22.84
C ALA A 77 -15.65 -32.23 -21.94
N ALA A 78 -14.93 -31.29 -22.55
CA ALA A 78 -14.29 -30.18 -21.85
C ALA A 78 -15.38 -29.37 -21.16
N LYS A 79 -15.62 -29.65 -19.88
CA LYS A 79 -16.53 -28.87 -19.06
C LYS A 79 -15.89 -27.50 -18.88
N GLU A 80 -16.38 -26.53 -19.65
CA GLU A 80 -16.14 -25.09 -19.53
C GLU A 80 -16.30 -24.67 -18.05
N ARG A 81 -15.24 -24.79 -17.27
CA ARG A 81 -15.21 -24.47 -15.83
C ARG A 81 -14.84 -23.00 -15.66
N SER A 82 -15.64 -22.08 -16.19
CA SER A 82 -15.69 -20.74 -15.62
C SER A 82 -16.86 -20.69 -14.63
N ARG A 83 -16.58 -20.97 -13.36
CA ARG A 83 -17.57 -20.87 -12.26
C ARG A 83 -18.01 -19.43 -12.00
N ALA A 84 -17.31 -18.45 -12.57
CA ALA A 84 -17.67 -17.05 -12.46
C ALA A 84 -18.58 -16.66 -13.63
N PRO A 85 -19.73 -16.00 -13.38
CA PRO A 85 -20.58 -15.53 -14.46
C PRO A 85 -19.78 -14.60 -15.38
N ILE A 86 -19.95 -14.78 -16.70
CA ILE A 86 -19.38 -13.90 -17.72
C ILE A 86 -19.92 -12.49 -17.48
N THR A 87 -19.08 -11.60 -16.96
CA THR A 87 -19.44 -10.18 -16.85
C THR A 87 -19.46 -9.58 -18.25
N PRO A 88 -20.48 -8.80 -18.61
CA PRO A 88 -20.53 -8.15 -19.91
C PRO A 88 -19.29 -7.26 -20.11
N ALA A 89 -18.71 -7.29 -21.30
CA ALA A 89 -17.51 -6.53 -21.65
C ALA A 89 -17.69 -5.02 -21.44
N THR A 90 -18.92 -4.53 -21.54
CA THR A 90 -19.26 -3.12 -21.32
C THR A 90 -20.42 -2.99 -20.33
N SER A 91 -20.30 -2.03 -19.41
CA SER A 91 -21.34 -1.72 -18.42
C SER A 91 -22.10 -0.45 -18.82
N LYS A 92 -23.36 -0.31 -18.37
CA LYS A 92 -24.18 0.89 -18.62
C LYS A 92 -23.46 2.15 -18.12
N VAL A 93 -23.36 3.16 -18.98
CA VAL A 93 -22.79 4.47 -18.61
C VAL A 93 -23.58 5.05 -17.44
N LYS A 94 -22.90 5.29 -16.32
CA LYS A 94 -23.47 5.87 -15.10
C LYS A 94 -22.81 7.22 -14.81
N LYS A 95 -23.58 8.15 -14.26
CA LYS A 95 -23.06 9.41 -13.71
C LYS A 95 -22.06 9.10 -12.59
N TYR A 96 -20.84 9.62 -12.70
CA TYR A 96 -19.82 9.47 -11.67
C TYR A 96 -20.19 10.26 -10.42
N LYS A 97 -20.09 9.60 -9.25
CA LYS A 97 -20.26 10.21 -7.94
C LYS A 97 -18.91 10.23 -7.23
N LEU A 98 -18.54 11.34 -6.61
CA LEU A 98 -17.32 11.39 -5.81
C LEU A 98 -17.54 10.62 -4.51
N LYS A 99 -16.88 9.47 -4.38
CA LYS A 99 -16.92 8.62 -3.19
C LYS A 99 -15.69 8.92 -2.34
N ALA A 100 -15.90 9.10 -1.04
CA ALA A 100 -14.78 9.20 -0.11
C ALA A 100 -13.97 7.90 -0.10
N PHE A 101 -12.66 8.02 0.10
CA PHE A 101 -11.82 6.85 0.32
C PHE A 101 -12.29 6.07 1.54
N SER A 102 -12.49 4.76 1.38
CA SER A 102 -12.90 3.86 2.46
C SER A 102 -11.93 3.88 3.63
N SER A 103 -10.65 4.11 3.37
CA SER A 103 -9.60 4.27 4.39
C SER A 103 -9.91 5.39 5.38
N PHE A 104 -10.54 6.49 4.95
CA PHE A 104 -10.88 7.60 5.82
C PHE A 104 -11.98 7.25 6.81
N LYS A 105 -12.99 6.46 6.39
CA LYS A 105 -14.11 6.01 7.23
C LYS A 105 -13.65 5.27 8.50
N PHE A 106 -12.58 4.48 8.36
CA PHE A 106 -12.06 3.69 9.48
C PHE A 106 -11.09 4.47 10.37
N ARG A 107 -10.46 5.54 9.86
CA ARG A 107 -9.35 6.23 10.55
C ARG A 107 -9.75 7.57 11.19
N PHE A 108 -10.73 8.25 10.62
CA PHE A 108 -11.14 9.59 11.01
C PHE A 108 -12.60 9.63 11.50
N ARG A 109 -12.92 10.63 12.32
CA ARG A 109 -14.27 10.91 12.80
C ARG A 109 -14.52 12.43 12.69
N THR A 110 -15.62 12.83 12.07
CA THR A 110 -16.06 14.23 12.05
C THR A 110 -16.67 14.57 13.40
N MET A 111 -16.36 15.76 13.93
CA MET A 111 -17.04 16.33 15.10
C MET A 111 -18.19 17.23 14.64
N ASN A 112 -19.13 17.52 15.53
CA ASN A 112 -20.20 18.50 15.33
C ASN A 112 -19.67 19.88 14.89
N ASP A 113 -18.51 20.30 15.42
CA ASP A 113 -17.87 21.57 15.05
C ASP A 113 -17.25 21.59 13.62
N GLY A 114 -17.40 20.52 12.82
CA GLY A 114 -16.79 20.39 11.49
C GLY A 114 -15.27 20.15 11.49
N LYS A 115 -14.68 19.94 12.67
CA LYS A 115 -13.30 19.49 12.87
C LYS A 115 -13.21 17.98 12.71
N ILE A 116 -12.05 17.48 12.28
CA ILE A 116 -11.81 16.05 12.08
C ILE A 116 -10.90 15.54 13.20
N ARG A 117 -11.33 14.51 13.92
CA ARG A 117 -10.57 13.82 14.96
C ARG A 117 -9.89 12.56 14.40
N ARG A 118 -8.70 12.26 14.92
CA ARG A 118 -7.95 11.02 14.69
C ARG A 118 -7.35 10.47 15.98
N TRP A 119 -7.03 9.18 15.98
CA TRP A 119 -6.18 8.59 17.01
C TRP A 119 -4.70 8.91 16.76
N ARG A 120 -3.91 9.03 17.83
CA ARG A 120 -2.46 9.24 17.73
C ARG A 120 -1.76 7.94 17.30
N ALA A 121 -0.76 8.06 16.42
CA ALA A 121 -0.01 6.93 15.90
C ALA A 121 1.02 6.39 16.90
N GLY A 122 1.48 5.16 16.68
CA GLY A 122 2.65 4.62 17.37
C GLY A 122 2.37 4.01 18.76
N LYS A 123 1.16 3.56 19.08
CA LYS A 123 0.90 2.90 20.39
C LYS A 123 0.88 1.35 20.33
N ARG A 124 0.79 0.77 19.12
CA ARG A 124 0.58 -0.67 18.89
C ARG A 124 1.80 -1.52 19.27
N HIS A 125 2.90 -1.41 18.52
CA HIS A 125 4.16 -2.14 18.76
C HIS A 125 5.21 -1.24 19.45
N ASN A 126 6.30 -1.83 19.96
CA ASN A 126 7.44 -1.15 20.59
C ASN A 126 7.03 -0.10 21.65
N ALA A 127 5.93 -0.38 22.36
CA ALA A 127 5.39 0.53 23.36
C ALA A 127 6.17 0.46 24.69
N HIS A 128 6.98 -0.58 24.91
CA HIS A 128 7.80 -0.75 26.11
C HIS A 128 8.90 0.31 26.18
N LEU A 129 9.54 0.64 25.04
CA LEU A 129 10.57 1.70 24.91
C LEU A 129 10.06 3.12 25.23
N LYS A 130 8.74 3.31 25.30
CA LYS A 130 8.13 4.64 25.47
C LYS A 130 7.88 4.92 26.95
N SER A 131 8.24 6.13 27.38
CA SER A 131 7.97 6.59 28.75
C SER A 131 6.48 6.51 29.10
N LYS A 132 6.17 6.36 30.40
CA LYS A 132 4.78 6.32 30.88
C LYS A 132 4.00 7.58 30.46
N LYS A 133 4.65 8.76 30.48
CA LYS A 133 4.08 10.04 30.02
C LYS A 133 3.74 10.01 28.52
N ALA A 134 4.65 9.53 27.67
CA ALA A 134 4.40 9.38 26.24
C ALA A 134 3.25 8.41 25.96
N LYS A 135 3.21 7.26 26.63
CA LYS A 135 2.12 6.28 26.53
C LYS A 135 0.77 6.87 26.91
N ARG A 136 0.69 7.69 27.97
CA ARG A 136 -0.53 8.40 28.38
C ARG A 136 -1.00 9.40 27.33
N ARG A 137 -0.08 10.19 26.75
CA ARG A 137 -0.40 11.13 25.66
C ARG A 137 -0.98 10.41 24.43
N LEU A 138 -0.41 9.28 24.03
CA LEU A 138 -0.86 8.49 22.87
C LEU A 138 -2.26 7.85 23.04
N ARG A 139 -2.80 7.76 24.26
CA ARG A 139 -4.17 7.28 24.51
C ARG A 139 -5.25 8.33 24.29
N LYS A 140 -4.88 9.59 24.01
CA LYS A 140 -5.85 10.66 23.78
C LYS A 140 -6.03 10.88 22.28
N PRO A 141 -7.27 11.14 21.80
CA PRO A 141 -7.50 11.56 20.42
C PRO A 141 -6.87 12.94 20.17
N GLU A 142 -6.67 13.26 18.89
CA GLU A 142 -6.06 14.51 18.43
C GLU A 142 -6.82 15.02 17.20
N VAL A 143 -6.90 16.33 17.05
CA VAL A 143 -7.48 16.96 15.87
C VAL A 143 -6.49 16.85 14.71
N VAL A 144 -6.99 16.56 13.51
CA VAL A 144 -6.17 16.49 12.30
C VAL A 144 -5.59 17.88 11.99
N HIS A 145 -4.34 17.92 11.54
CA HIS A 145 -3.69 19.16 11.15
C HIS A 145 -4.46 19.87 10.02
N ALA A 146 -4.50 21.20 10.03
CA ALA A 146 -5.32 22.00 9.13
C ALA A 146 -5.06 21.70 7.64
N ALA A 147 -3.79 21.53 7.25
CA ALA A 147 -3.41 21.19 5.88
C ALA A 147 -4.05 19.88 5.39
N TYR A 148 -4.01 18.83 6.21
CA TYR A 148 -4.61 17.54 5.86
C TYR A 148 -6.14 17.59 5.93
N ALA A 149 -6.70 18.35 6.86
CA ALA A 149 -8.15 18.53 6.95
C ALA A 149 -8.72 19.12 5.65
N LYS A 150 -8.02 20.06 5.00
CA LYS A 150 -8.41 20.62 3.70
C LYS A 150 -8.51 19.54 2.62
N VAL A 151 -7.51 18.66 2.52
CA VAL A 151 -7.48 17.56 1.55
C VAL A 151 -8.62 16.57 1.80
N ILE A 152 -8.83 16.18 3.06
CA ILE A 152 -9.87 15.22 3.44
C ILE A 152 -11.27 15.77 3.09
N LYS A 153 -11.51 17.07 3.33
CA LYS A 153 -12.78 17.72 2.96
C LYS A 153 -12.99 17.76 1.45
N LYS A 154 -11.96 18.08 0.67
CA LYS A 154 -12.02 18.08 -0.81
C LYS A 154 -12.39 16.70 -1.39
N LEU A 155 -12.05 15.63 -0.67
CA LEU A 155 -12.32 14.25 -1.07
C LEU A 155 -13.66 13.71 -0.53
N ASN A 156 -14.62 14.60 -0.24
CA ASN A 156 -16.01 14.29 0.16
C ASN A 156 -16.13 13.40 1.40
N PHE A 157 -15.17 13.49 2.34
CA PHE A 157 -15.23 12.69 3.58
C PHE A 157 -16.13 13.29 4.65
N CYS A 158 -16.18 14.62 4.73
CA CYS A 158 -17.06 15.34 5.64
C CYS A 158 -18.32 15.71 4.87
N GLY A 159 -19.40 14.96 5.12
CA GLY A 159 -20.76 15.26 4.67
C GLY A 159 -21.57 15.85 5.81
#